data_AF-A0A4S1W7G0-F1
#
_entry.id   AF-A0A4S1W7G0-F1
#
_cell.length_a   1.000
_cell.length_b   1.000
_cell.length_c   1.000
_cell.angle_alpha   90.00
_cell.angle_beta   90.00
_cell.angle_gamma   90.00
#
_symmetry.space_group_name_H-M   'P 1'
#
loop_
_entity.id
_entity.type
_entity.pdbx_description
1 polymer ?
#
loop_
_entity_poly.entity_id
_entity_poly.type
_entity_poly.pdbx_seq_one_letter_code
_entity_poly.pdbx_strand_id
1 'polypeptide(L)'
;MTFGRKGLSANPAPSPNPSAGAVAAPLFNGMQYVGMVSPPGAFLTGLSGPQMCLGPGNARGVRYDMETNEGPGYAFIFPSFASIWLHGEAAPRPQIPTEMIAARVPGYAAGSAALLRG
;
A
#
# COMPACT_ATOMS: atom_id res chain seq x y z
N MET A 1 49.02 -21.94 -19.52
CA MET A 1 48.35 -20.64 -19.75
C MET A 1 46.86 -20.89 -19.63
N THR A 2 46.26 -20.56 -18.48
CA THR A 2 44.84 -20.84 -18.19
C THR A 2 44.14 -19.52 -17.93
N PHE A 3 43.19 -19.15 -18.79
CA PHE A 3 42.39 -17.93 -18.68
C PHE A 3 41.27 -18.13 -17.65
N GLY A 4 41.35 -17.41 -16.53
CA GLY A 4 40.24 -17.27 -15.59
C GLY A 4 39.22 -16.26 -16.10
N ARG A 5 37.98 -16.69 -16.33
CA ARG A 5 36.84 -15.79 -16.55
C ARG A 5 36.50 -15.08 -15.25
N LYS A 6 36.63 -13.75 -15.22
CA LYS A 6 36.19 -12.88 -14.13
C LYS A 6 35.12 -11.94 -14.66
N GLY A 7 33.96 -11.93 -14.02
CA GLY A 7 33.01 -10.81 -14.09
C GLY A 7 31.65 -11.11 -14.73
N LEU A 8 30.83 -11.97 -14.12
CA LEU A 8 29.40 -11.64 -14.02
C LEU A 8 29.21 -11.02 -12.64
N SER A 9 29.10 -9.69 -12.59
CA SER A 9 28.59 -8.97 -11.44
C SER A 9 27.13 -9.35 -11.27
N ALA A 10 26.87 -10.34 -10.42
CA ALA A 10 25.52 -10.60 -9.96
C ALA A 10 25.11 -9.39 -9.11
N ASN A 11 24.34 -8.47 -9.71
CA ASN A 11 23.46 -7.63 -8.91
C ASN A 11 22.64 -8.59 -8.06
N PRO A 12 22.67 -8.50 -6.72
CA PRO A 12 21.70 -9.23 -5.95
C PRO A 12 20.33 -8.75 -6.41
N ALA A 13 19.53 -9.67 -6.97
CA ALA A 13 18.11 -9.44 -7.13
C ALA A 13 17.58 -8.92 -5.77
N PRO A 14 16.68 -7.93 -5.74
CA PRO A 14 16.11 -7.50 -4.47
C PRO A 14 15.57 -8.75 -3.78
N SER A 15 16.17 -9.07 -2.64
CA SER A 15 15.74 -10.21 -1.82
C SER A 15 14.24 -10.09 -1.63
N PRO A 16 13.43 -11.12 -1.91
CA PRO A 16 12.03 -11.09 -1.56
C PRO A 16 11.98 -10.92 -0.05
N ASN A 17 11.61 -9.71 0.39
CA ASN A 17 11.53 -9.40 1.81
C ASN A 17 10.40 -10.29 2.37
N PRO A 18 10.69 -11.30 3.21
CA PRO A 18 9.68 -12.24 3.69
C PRO A 18 8.78 -11.61 4.79
N SER A 19 8.88 -10.29 4.97
CA SER A 19 8.07 -9.47 5.88
C SER A 19 6.70 -9.10 5.30
N ALA A 20 6.43 -9.42 4.02
CA ALA A 20 5.12 -9.27 3.41
C ALA A 20 4.19 -10.40 3.88
N GLY A 21 3.73 -10.33 5.13
CA GLY A 21 2.52 -11.07 5.52
C GLY A 21 1.45 -10.77 4.47
N ALA A 22 0.93 -11.81 3.80
CA ALA A 22 0.04 -11.63 2.66
C ALA A 22 -1.10 -10.67 3.02
N VAL A 23 -1.11 -9.50 2.39
CA VAL A 23 -2.18 -8.51 2.61
C VAL A 23 -3.48 -9.14 2.09
N ALA A 24 -4.53 -9.10 2.91
CA ALA A 24 -5.81 -9.66 2.52
C ALA A 24 -6.25 -9.05 1.18
N ALA A 25 -6.61 -9.90 0.21
CA ALA A 25 -6.94 -9.45 -1.16
C ALA A 25 -7.95 -8.29 -1.21
N PRO A 26 -9.02 -8.23 -0.36
CA PRO A 26 -9.93 -7.08 -0.36
C PRO A 26 -9.27 -5.76 0.05
N LEU A 27 -8.24 -5.80 0.92
CA LEU A 27 -7.49 -4.61 1.32
C LEU A 27 -6.57 -4.14 0.18
N PHE A 28 -5.90 -5.08 -0.49
CA PHE A 28 -5.09 -4.76 -1.66
C PHE A 28 -5.95 -4.13 -2.77
N ASN A 29 -7.07 -4.77 -3.10
CA ASN A 29 -7.99 -4.26 -4.11
C ASN A 29 -8.63 -2.92 -3.71
N GLY A 30 -8.88 -2.72 -2.41
CA GLY A 30 -9.36 -1.45 -1.86
C GLY A 30 -8.37 -0.32 -2.10
N MET A 31 -7.09 -0.56 -1.77
CA MET A 31 -6.05 0.43 -2.00
C MET A 31 -5.73 0.62 -3.48
N GLN A 32 -5.86 -0.41 -4.32
CA GLN A 32 -5.78 -0.29 -5.78
C GLN A 32 -6.86 0.66 -6.30
N TYR A 33 -8.11 0.53 -5.81
CA TYR A 33 -9.19 1.44 -6.14
C TYR A 33 -8.86 2.88 -5.71
N VAL A 34 -8.40 3.07 -4.47
CA VAL A 34 -7.96 4.39 -3.96
C VAL A 34 -6.89 4.99 -4.85
N GLY A 35 -5.84 4.23 -5.21
CA GLY A 35 -4.77 4.70 -6.08
C GLY A 35 -5.25 5.17 -7.44
N MET A 36 -6.20 4.46 -8.06
CA MET A 36 -6.74 4.83 -9.37
C MET A 36 -7.65 6.06 -9.32
N VAL A 37 -8.43 6.24 -8.25
CA VAL A 37 -9.39 7.36 -8.15
C VAL A 37 -8.81 8.62 -7.53
N SER A 38 -7.72 8.51 -6.76
CA SER A 38 -7.03 9.65 -6.15
C SER A 38 -6.03 10.27 -7.15
N PRO A 39 -6.28 11.49 -7.68
CA PRO A 39 -5.38 12.13 -8.63
C PRO A 39 -4.03 12.53 -7.98
N PRO A 40 -2.90 12.43 -8.70
CA PRO A 40 -2.75 11.85 -10.04
C PRO A 40 -2.76 10.31 -9.98
N GLY A 41 -3.69 9.64 -10.65
CA GLY A 41 -3.92 8.19 -10.46
C GLY A 41 -2.65 7.33 -10.50
N ALA A 42 -2.56 6.34 -9.60
CA ALA A 42 -1.43 5.43 -9.48
C ALA A 42 -1.89 3.97 -9.39
N PHE A 43 -1.12 3.06 -10.01
CA PHE A 43 -1.33 1.62 -9.95
C PHE A 43 -0.46 1.00 -8.87
N LEU A 44 -1.08 0.29 -7.92
CA LEU A 44 -0.36 -0.39 -6.88
C LEU A 44 0.20 -1.72 -7.41
N THR A 45 1.48 -1.96 -7.13
CA THR A 45 2.19 -3.18 -7.48
C THR A 45 2.56 -4.00 -6.24
N GLY A 46 2.51 -3.38 -5.05
CA GLY A 46 2.79 -4.04 -3.78
C GLY A 46 2.19 -3.30 -2.59
N LEU A 47 1.84 -4.06 -1.56
CA LEU A 47 1.51 -3.57 -0.22
C LEU A 47 2.18 -4.48 0.80
N SER A 48 2.82 -3.90 1.81
CA SER A 48 3.50 -4.66 2.85
C SER A 48 3.25 -4.08 4.23
N GLY A 49 2.93 -4.99 5.15
CA GLY A 49 2.81 -4.74 6.59
C GLY A 49 1.64 -3.85 6.99
N PRO A 50 0.87 -4.17 8.03
CA PRO A 50 0.09 -3.17 8.74
C PRO A 50 0.90 -2.58 9.89
N GLN A 51 0.97 -1.24 9.96
CA GLN A 51 1.48 -0.51 11.11
C GLN A 51 0.39 0.41 11.64
N MET A 52 0.13 0.37 12.95
CA MET A 52 -0.84 1.28 13.55
C MET A 52 -0.38 2.73 13.39
N CYS A 53 -1.32 3.61 13.03
CA CYS A 53 -1.08 5.04 12.91
C CYS A 53 -2.24 5.85 13.46
N LEU A 54 -2.01 7.15 13.65
CA LEU A 54 -3.03 8.13 14.02
C LEU A 54 -3.29 9.06 12.84
N GLY A 55 -4.57 9.30 12.58
CA GLY A 55 -5.05 10.22 11.55
C GLY A 55 -5.56 11.53 12.15
N PRO A 56 -6.25 12.35 11.32
CA PRO A 56 -6.91 13.56 11.77
C PRO A 56 -7.84 13.29 12.96
N GLY A 57 -7.80 14.16 13.98
CA GLY A 57 -8.63 14.02 15.18
C GLY A 57 -8.29 12.81 16.05
N ASN A 58 -7.06 12.28 15.99
CA ASN A 58 -6.60 11.08 16.70
C ASN A 58 -7.39 9.80 16.33
N ALA A 59 -7.97 9.75 15.13
CA ALA A 59 -8.58 8.54 14.63
C ALA A 59 -7.52 7.44 14.47
N ARG A 60 -7.75 6.27 15.10
CA ARG A 60 -6.89 5.10 14.92
C ARG A 60 -7.05 4.56 13.50
N GLY A 61 -5.93 4.28 12.84
CA GLY A 61 -5.87 3.70 11.52
C GLY A 61 -4.71 2.74 11.37
N VAL A 62 -4.55 2.23 10.15
CA VAL A 62 -3.42 1.40 9.75
C VAL A 62 -2.76 2.01 8.52
N ARG A 63 -1.43 2.01 8.54
CA ARG A 63 -0.56 2.35 7.43
C ARG A 63 0.04 1.07 6.84
N TYR A 64 0.09 1.00 5.53
CA TYR A 64 0.89 0.06 4.76
C TYR A 64 1.99 0.80 4.02
N ASP A 65 3.14 0.17 3.88
CA ASP A 65 4.10 0.56 2.84
C ASP A 65 3.54 0.07 1.48
N MET A 66 3.56 0.93 0.47
CA MET A 66 3.04 0.63 -0.87
C MET A 66 4.07 0.89 -1.95
N GLU A 67 4.04 0.07 -2.99
CA GLU A 67 4.78 0.25 -4.23
C GLU A 67 3.80 0.56 -5.36
N THR A 68 4.13 1.52 -6.22
CA THR A 68 3.32 1.88 -7.39
C THR A 68 4.16 2.04 -8.65
N ASN A 69 3.49 2.19 -9.80
CA ASN A 69 4.14 2.57 -11.05
C ASN A 69 4.79 3.96 -11.02
N GLU A 70 4.36 4.84 -10.11
CA GLU A 70 4.90 6.20 -9.92
C GLU A 70 6.02 6.25 -8.85
N GLY A 71 6.20 5.15 -8.11
CA GLY A 71 7.17 5.04 -7.02
C GLY A 71 6.57 4.58 -5.68
N PRO A 72 7.40 4.51 -4.63
CA PRO A 72 6.99 4.06 -3.31
C PRO A 72 6.16 5.12 -2.55
N GLY A 73 5.41 4.68 -1.55
CA GLY A 73 4.63 5.56 -0.69
C GLY A 73 3.98 4.85 0.49
N TYR A 74 2.95 5.50 1.03
CA TYR A 74 2.13 4.97 2.12
C TYR A 74 0.66 4.87 1.72
N ALA A 75 0.03 3.76 2.11
CA ALA A 75 -1.41 3.56 2.04
C ALA A 75 -2.00 3.63 3.45
N PHE A 76 -3.00 4.47 3.65
CA PHE A 76 -3.65 4.67 4.95
C PHE A 76 -5.09 4.19 4.90
N ILE A 77 -5.48 3.39 5.90
CA ILE A 77 -6.84 2.90 6.11
C ILE A 77 -7.33 3.38 7.47
N PHE A 78 -8.40 4.15 7.46
CA PHE A 78 -9.13 4.62 8.65
C PHE A 78 -10.57 4.11 8.62
N PRO A 79 -11.33 4.19 9.73
CA PRO A 79 -12.72 3.73 9.75
C PRO A 79 -13.60 4.37 8.67
N SER A 80 -13.46 5.68 8.45
CA SER A 80 -14.33 6.45 7.54
C SER A 80 -13.73 6.71 6.16
N PHE A 81 -12.41 6.56 5.97
CA PHE A 81 -11.76 6.82 4.69
C PHE A 81 -10.46 6.04 4.50
N ALA A 82 -9.98 5.99 3.27
CA ALA A 82 -8.60 5.64 2.95
C ALA A 82 -7.94 6.73 2.11
N SER A 83 -6.62 6.78 2.12
CA SER A 83 -5.82 7.72 1.33
C SER A 83 -4.47 7.10 1.02
N ILE A 84 -3.79 7.62 0.00
CA ILE A 84 -2.40 7.27 -0.29
C ILE A 84 -1.54 8.52 -0.26
N TRP A 85 -0.25 8.36 -0.02
CA TRP A 85 0.73 9.43 -0.04
C TRP A 85 2.01 8.91 -0.67
N LEU A 86 2.32 9.36 -1.89
CA LEU A 86 3.57 8.95 -2.54
C LEU A 86 4.75 9.73 -1.99
N HIS A 87 5.91 9.08 -1.94
CA HIS A 87 7.15 9.76 -1.59
C HIS A 87 7.45 10.84 -2.63
N GLY A 88 7.61 12.08 -2.16
CA GLY A 88 7.81 13.26 -3.00
C GLY A 88 6.56 14.12 -3.18
N GLU A 89 5.37 13.65 -2.81
CA GLU A 89 4.19 14.50 -2.73
C GLU A 89 4.23 15.36 -1.46
N ALA A 90 3.85 16.64 -1.58
CA ALA A 90 3.84 17.58 -0.45
C ALA A 90 2.80 17.23 0.63
N ALA A 91 1.76 16.48 0.25
CA ALA A 91 0.68 16.05 1.13
C ALA A 91 0.07 14.73 0.65
N PRO A 92 -0.64 13.98 1.52
CA PRO A 92 -1.44 12.85 1.10
C PRO A 92 -2.50 13.25 0.06
N ARG A 93 -2.83 12.31 -0.81
CA ARG A 93 -3.86 12.48 -1.83
C ARG A 93 -5.26 12.57 -1.23
N PRO A 94 -6.26 13.04 -2.01
CA PRO A 94 -7.63 13.14 -1.55
C PRO A 94 -8.14 11.86 -0.90
N GLN A 95 -8.80 12.03 0.24
CA GLN A 95 -9.40 10.96 1.02
C GLN A 95 -10.59 10.36 0.28
N ILE A 96 -10.65 9.04 0.23
CA ILE A 96 -11.69 8.27 -0.44
C ILE A 96 -12.54 7.61 0.65
N PRO A 97 -13.85 7.94 0.77
CA PRO A 97 -14.70 7.40 1.82
C PRO A 97 -14.76 5.86 1.78
N THR A 98 -14.72 5.22 2.95
CA THR A 98 -14.79 3.75 3.07
C THR A 98 -16.02 3.18 2.36
N GLU A 99 -17.16 3.88 2.44
CA GLU A 99 -18.40 3.48 1.77
C GLU A 99 -18.26 3.44 0.25
N MET A 100 -17.54 4.40 -0.34
CA MET A 100 -17.30 4.45 -1.78
C MET A 100 -16.39 3.31 -2.23
N ILE A 101 -15.38 2.97 -1.42
CA ILE A 101 -14.49 1.84 -1.69
C ILE A 101 -15.28 0.53 -1.56
N ALA A 102 -16.06 0.36 -0.49
CA ALA A 102 -16.84 -0.84 -0.24
C ALA A 102 -17.92 -1.09 -1.31
N ALA A 103 -18.49 -0.04 -1.90
CA ALA A 103 -19.42 -0.14 -3.03
C ALA A 103 -18.76 -0.68 -4.31
N ARG A 104 -17.43 -0.59 -4.43
CA ARG A 104 -16.67 -1.01 -5.61
C ARG A 104 -15.82 -2.26 -5.39
N VAL A 105 -15.42 -2.50 -4.14
CA VAL A 105 -14.51 -3.58 -3.76
C VAL A 105 -15.20 -4.49 -2.74
N PRO A 106 -15.76 -5.62 -3.21
CA PRO A 106 -16.38 -6.62 -2.32
C PRO A 106 -15.41 -7.08 -1.23
N GLY A 107 -15.90 -7.13 0.01
CA GLY A 107 -15.12 -7.56 1.16
C GLY A 107 -14.22 -6.48 1.78
N TYR A 108 -14.08 -5.30 1.17
CA TYR A 108 -13.25 -4.22 1.73
C TYR A 108 -13.71 -3.79 3.12
N ALA A 109 -15.01 -3.50 3.30
CA ALA A 109 -15.54 -3.05 4.59
C ALA A 109 -15.34 -4.07 5.72
N ALA A 110 -15.52 -5.36 5.43
CA ALA A 110 -15.29 -6.42 6.40
C ALA A 110 -13.79 -6.57 6.73
N GLY A 111 -12.92 -6.50 5.70
CA GLY A 111 -11.48 -6.56 5.87
C GLY A 111 -10.92 -5.39 6.66
N SER A 112 -11.34 -4.15 6.36
CA SER A 112 -10.89 -2.95 7.07
C SER A 112 -11.40 -2.93 8.52
N ALA A 113 -12.65 -3.35 8.77
CA ALA A 113 -13.18 -3.46 10.13
C ALA A 113 -12.48 -4.55 10.96
N ALA A 114 -12.06 -5.67 10.34
CA ALA A 114 -11.25 -6.68 11.01
C ALA A 114 -9.85 -6.14 11.34
N LEU A 115 -9.22 -5.45 10.39
CA LEU A 115 -7.91 -4.84 10.54
C LEU A 115 -7.85 -3.81 11.67
N LEU A 116 -8.88 -2.96 11.79
CA LEU A 116 -8.90 -1.86 12.76
C LEU A 116 -9.28 -2.29 14.20
N ARG A 117 -9.69 -3.55 14.39
CA ARG A 117 -10.01 -4.13 15.72
C ARG A 117 -8.84 -4.86 16.37
N GLY A 118 -7.85 -5.27 15.57
CA GLY A 118 -6.60 -5.89 16.04
C GLY A 118 -5.67 -4.85 16.66
#